data_AF-A0A1Y1T300-F1
#
_entry.id   AF-A0A1Y1T300-F1
#
_cell.length_a   1.000
_cell.length_b   1.000
_cell.length_c   1.000
_cell.angle_alpha   90.00
_cell.angle_beta   90.00
_cell.angle_gamma   90.00
#
_symmetry.space_group_name_H-M   'P 1'
#
loop_
_entity.id
_entity.type
_entity.pdbx_description
1 polymer ?
#
loop_
_entity_poly.entity_id
_entity_poly.type
_entity_poly.pdbx_seq_one_letter_code
_entity_poly.pdbx_strand_id
1 'polypeptide(L)'
;MTSNENLKVIVKFYTEALGGNVCVSCRGSLNEMILKLKRYHNMSNFELKNNAYYRLQKGDSRTINNNIITDQLAIEFLRINKERIKLFSKYPDNWEDMLTVENKEVKEDEVIELNEDQEAQKKHLMKYKFSELREKYPDVKAEFGGSKSSFIDRIITQKEDTND
;
A
#
# COMPACT_ATOMS: atom_id res chain seq x y z
N MET A 1 29.00 13.22 -0.66
CA MET A 1 28.43 14.57 -0.85
C MET A 1 26.90 14.57 -0.74
N THR A 2 26.29 13.80 0.17
CA THR A 2 24.85 13.46 0.09
C THR A 2 23.96 14.03 1.20
N SER A 3 24.50 14.43 2.35
CA SER A 3 23.66 14.89 3.48
C SER A 3 23.11 16.32 3.34
N ASN A 4 23.81 17.22 2.64
CA ASN A 4 23.44 18.64 2.61
C ASN A 4 22.38 18.97 1.53
N GLU A 5 22.41 18.25 0.39
CA GLU A 5 21.39 18.43 -0.66
C GLU A 5 20.01 17.90 -0.24
N ASN A 6 19.97 16.72 0.38
CA ASN A 6 18.72 16.15 0.92
C ASN A 6 18.07 17.09 1.94
N LEU A 7 18.88 17.76 2.78
CA LEU A 7 18.38 18.71 3.77
C LEU A 7 17.73 19.92 3.11
N LYS A 8 18.33 20.46 2.03
CA LYS A 8 17.76 21.58 1.27
C LYS A 8 16.42 21.23 0.63
N VAL A 9 16.28 20.02 0.10
CA VAL A 9 15.01 19.54 -0.48
C VAL A 9 13.92 19.48 0.59
N ILE A 10 14.22 18.92 1.76
CA ILE A 10 13.25 18.80 2.87
C ILE A 10 12.83 20.18 3.38
N VAL A 11 13.77 21.11 3.52
CA VAL A 11 13.49 22.48 3.98
C VAL A 11 12.63 23.22 2.96
N LYS A 12 12.94 23.11 1.66
CA LYS A 12 12.13 23.70 0.60
C LYS A 12 10.69 23.18 0.65
N PHE A 13 10.52 21.87 0.75
CA PHE A 13 9.20 21.26 0.87
C PHE A 13 8.44 21.73 2.12
N TYR A 14 9.10 21.83 3.28
CA TYR A 14 8.49 22.36 4.50
C TYR A 14 8.02 23.80 4.34
N THR A 15 8.84 24.67 3.74
CA THR A 15 8.49 26.06 3.51
C THR A 15 7.32 26.18 2.53
N GLU A 16 7.28 25.37 1.47
CA GLU A 16 6.17 25.33 0.51
C GLU A 16 4.87 24.82 1.14
N ALA A 17 4.93 23.76 1.95
CA ALA A 17 3.75 23.11 2.52
C ALA A 17 3.17 23.85 3.74
N LEU A 18 4.03 24.44 4.59
CA LEU A 18 3.64 24.97 5.90
C LEU A 18 3.98 26.47 6.08
N GLY A 19 4.60 27.11 5.08
CA GLY A 19 4.88 28.55 5.07
C GLY A 19 5.93 29.03 6.07
N GLY A 20 6.72 28.12 6.65
CA GLY A 20 7.69 28.44 7.71
C GLY A 20 9.16 28.48 7.25
N ASN A 21 9.97 29.31 7.91
CA ASN A 21 11.43 29.32 7.77
C ASN A 21 12.08 28.45 8.85
N VAL A 22 13.11 27.68 8.48
CA VAL A 22 13.82 26.76 9.39
C VAL A 22 15.31 27.06 9.37
N CYS A 23 15.88 27.21 10.56
CA CYS A 23 17.32 27.32 10.71
C CYS A 23 17.97 25.94 10.52
N VAL A 24 18.67 25.75 9.39
CA VAL A 24 19.31 24.48 9.03
C VAL A 24 20.58 24.16 9.82
N SER A 25 21.18 25.15 10.47
CA SER A 25 22.34 24.96 11.35
C SER A 25 21.95 24.58 12.78
N CYS A 26 20.68 24.80 13.17
CA CYS A 26 20.18 24.47 14.49
C CYS A 26 19.52 23.08 14.50
N ARG A 27 20.17 22.11 15.14
CA ARG A 27 19.66 20.73 15.26
C ARG A 27 18.27 20.65 15.88
N GLY A 28 17.96 21.52 16.85
CA GLY A 28 16.63 21.60 17.46
C GLY A 28 15.53 22.00 16.47
N SER A 29 15.77 23.06 15.69
CA SER A 29 14.84 23.55 14.67
C SER A 29 14.62 22.53 13.54
N LEU A 30 15.67 21.79 13.16
CA LEU A 30 15.55 20.70 12.20
C LEU A 30 14.68 19.55 12.73
N ASN A 31 14.87 19.15 13.99
CA ASN A 31 14.05 18.11 14.60
C ASN A 31 12.58 18.54 14.69
N GLU A 32 12.33 19.80 15.06
CA GLU A 32 10.98 20.35 15.12
C GLU A 32 10.31 20.40 13.74
N MET A 33 11.05 20.84 12.71
CA MET A 33 10.60 20.79 11.32
C MET A 33 10.22 19.38 10.90
N ILE A 34 11.09 18.40 11.14
CA ILE A 34 10.83 17.00 10.79
C ILE A 34 9.59 16.47 11.53
N LEU A 35 9.40 16.83 12.81
CA LEU A 35 8.22 16.45 13.57
C LEU A 35 6.94 17.11 13.04
N LYS A 36 7.01 18.37 12.59
CA LYS A 36 5.88 19.05 11.95
C LYS A 36 5.54 18.43 10.60
N LEU A 37 6.54 18.14 9.77
CA LEU A 37 6.35 17.42 8.51
C LEU A 37 5.73 16.04 8.72
N LYS A 38 6.24 15.28 9.70
CA LYS A 38 5.67 13.97 10.05
C LYS A 38 4.20 14.10 10.47
N ARG A 39 3.84 15.12 11.26
CA ARG A 39 2.45 15.38 11.63
C ARG A 39 1.60 15.83 10.45
N TYR A 40 2.13 16.67 9.57
CA TYR A 40 1.46 17.12 8.35
C TYR A 40 1.17 15.94 7.40
N HIS A 41 2.12 15.02 7.23
CA HIS A 41 1.91 13.81 6.42
C HIS A 41 1.09 12.73 7.13
N ASN A 42 1.17 12.64 8.45
CA ASN A 42 0.35 11.74 9.28
C ASN A 42 -0.93 12.44 9.78
N MET A 43 -1.51 13.38 9.02
CA MET A 43 -2.85 13.90 9.31
C MET A 43 -3.88 12.81 9.05
N SER A 44 -3.94 11.86 9.98
CA SER A 44 -4.93 10.82 9.95
C SER A 44 -6.27 11.38 10.37
N ASN A 45 -7.33 10.96 9.68
CA ASN A 45 -8.70 11.18 10.12
C ASN A 45 -9.06 10.31 11.32
N PHE A 46 -8.17 9.39 11.70
CA PHE A 46 -8.29 8.50 12.83
C PHE A 46 -7.43 8.95 14.02
N GLU A 47 -7.99 8.87 15.22
CA GLU A 47 -7.28 9.13 16.48
C GLU A 47 -7.71 8.11 17.53
N LEU A 48 -6.77 7.53 18.27
CA LEU A 48 -7.02 6.62 19.38
C LEU A 48 -7.29 7.37 20.68
N LYS A 49 -8.17 6.81 21.50
CA LYS A 49 -8.46 7.32 22.85
C LYS A 49 -7.21 7.25 23.73
N ASN A 50 -7.05 8.27 24.58
CA ASN A 50 -6.04 8.33 25.64
C ASN A 50 -4.57 8.11 25.18
N ASN A 51 -4.26 8.40 23.92
CA ASN A 51 -2.93 8.16 23.34
C ASN A 51 -2.45 6.71 23.55
N ALA A 52 -3.38 5.76 23.47
CA ALA A 52 -3.14 4.36 23.76
C ALA A 52 -2.20 3.71 22.73
N TYR A 53 -1.58 2.60 23.15
CA TYR A 53 -0.65 1.82 22.35
C TYR A 53 -1.17 0.39 22.19
N TYR A 54 -1.48 -0.02 20.96
CA TYR A 54 -2.01 -1.34 20.66
C TYR A 54 -1.13 -2.10 19.68
N ARG A 55 -1.07 -3.42 19.83
CA ARG A 55 -0.52 -4.32 18.80
C ARG A 55 -1.59 -4.59 17.75
N LEU A 56 -1.19 -4.68 16.48
CA LEU A 56 -2.14 -4.94 15.40
C LEU A 56 -2.82 -6.30 15.58
N GLN A 57 -2.04 -7.34 15.84
CA GLN A 57 -2.53 -8.68 16.13
C GLN A 57 -1.73 -9.32 17.26
N LYS A 58 -2.31 -10.33 17.91
CA LYS A 58 -1.60 -11.13 18.91
C LYS A 58 -0.42 -11.83 18.25
N GLY A 59 0.79 -11.56 18.73
CA GLY A 59 2.04 -12.13 18.18
C GLY A 59 2.71 -11.27 17.10
N ASP A 60 2.09 -10.18 16.66
CA ASP A 60 2.73 -9.22 15.75
C ASP A 60 3.66 -8.26 16.53
N SER A 61 4.76 -7.85 15.90
CA SER A 61 5.67 -6.81 16.41
C SER A 61 5.19 -5.40 16.04
N ARG A 62 4.28 -5.28 15.06
CA ARG A 62 3.71 -4.00 14.63
C ARG A 62 2.69 -3.45 15.61
N THR A 63 2.71 -2.13 15.77
CA THR A 63 1.89 -1.40 16.74
C THR A 63 1.28 -0.14 16.15
N ILE A 64 0.24 0.36 16.80
CA ILE A 64 -0.49 1.57 16.45
C ILE A 64 -0.61 2.48 17.69
N ASN A 65 -0.33 3.77 17.51
CA ASN A 65 -0.49 4.85 18.49
C ASN A 65 -0.62 6.19 17.75
N ASN A 66 -1.11 7.24 18.42
CA ASN A 66 -1.42 8.53 17.76
C ASN A 66 -0.19 9.23 17.15
N ASN A 67 1.04 8.87 17.53
CA ASN A 67 2.24 9.46 16.93
C ASN A 67 2.59 8.86 15.56
N ILE A 68 2.15 7.63 15.30
CA ILE A 68 2.49 6.86 14.09
C ILE A 68 1.26 6.48 13.26
N ILE A 69 0.06 6.84 13.73
CA ILE A 69 -1.18 6.47 13.06
C ILE A 69 -1.30 7.14 11.70
N THR A 70 -1.71 6.35 10.72
CA THR A 70 -2.09 6.78 9.37
C THR A 70 -3.45 6.17 9.07
N ASP A 71 -4.18 6.73 8.10
CA ASP A 71 -5.49 6.19 7.70
C ASP A 71 -5.36 4.72 7.28
N GLN A 72 -4.33 4.38 6.50
CA GLN A 72 -4.04 3.01 6.10
C GLN A 72 -3.80 2.07 7.30
N LEU A 73 -2.97 2.49 8.28
CA LEU A 73 -2.68 1.68 9.47
C LEU A 73 -3.92 1.51 10.36
N ALA A 74 -4.76 2.54 10.47
CA ALA A 74 -6.02 2.47 11.19
C ALA A 74 -7.01 1.51 10.52
N ILE A 75 -7.12 1.56 9.20
CA ILE A 75 -7.93 0.66 8.39
C ILE A 75 -7.44 -0.80 8.53
N GLU A 76 -6.13 -1.07 8.45
CA GLU A 76 -5.57 -2.41 8.72
C GLU A 76 -5.95 -2.90 10.13
N PHE A 77 -5.84 -2.03 11.13
CA PHE A 77 -6.16 -2.36 12.51
C PHE A 77 -7.64 -2.73 12.71
N LEU A 78 -8.53 -2.03 11.99
CA LEU A 78 -9.97 -2.26 11.98
C LEU A 78 -10.38 -3.46 11.12
N ARG A 79 -9.64 -3.80 10.05
CA ARG A 79 -9.89 -5.02 9.27
C ARG A 79 -9.71 -6.29 10.09
N ILE A 80 -8.73 -6.31 10.98
CA ILE A 80 -8.49 -7.45 11.87
C ILE A 80 -9.68 -7.66 12.81
N ASN A 81 -10.23 -6.58 13.35
CA ASN A 81 -11.47 -6.61 14.14
C ASN A 81 -12.16 -5.24 14.10
N LYS A 82 -13.32 -5.18 13.43
CA LYS A 82 -14.10 -3.96 13.24
C LYS A 82 -14.60 -3.35 14.55
N GLU A 83 -14.84 -4.17 15.58
CA GLU A 83 -15.30 -3.69 16.89
C GLU A 83 -14.28 -2.79 17.59
N ARG A 84 -13.01 -2.82 17.15
CA ARG A 84 -11.94 -1.95 17.63
C ARG A 84 -12.16 -0.49 17.30
N ILE A 85 -13.13 -0.14 16.45
CA ILE A 85 -13.52 1.26 16.20
C ILE A 85 -13.84 2.00 17.52
N LYS A 86 -14.34 1.29 18.54
CA LYS A 86 -14.61 1.83 19.87
C LYS A 86 -13.36 2.37 20.59
N LEU A 87 -12.16 1.96 20.16
CA LEU A 87 -10.87 2.42 20.68
C LEU A 87 -10.46 3.78 20.10
N PHE A 88 -11.12 4.24 19.04
CA PHE A 88 -10.87 5.52 18.40
C PHE A 88 -11.74 6.62 19.02
N SER A 89 -11.14 7.80 19.24
CA SER A 89 -11.82 9.04 19.63
C SER A 89 -12.29 9.85 18.42
N LYS A 90 -11.59 9.73 17.29
CA LYS A 90 -11.91 10.38 16.02
C LYS A 90 -11.76 9.35 14.90
N TYR A 91 -12.68 9.36 13.95
CA TYR A 91 -12.66 8.57 12.73
C TYR A 91 -13.64 9.21 11.72
N PRO A 92 -13.44 9.02 10.41
CA PRO A 92 -14.37 9.53 9.40
C PRO A 92 -15.66 8.71 9.36
N ASP A 93 -16.78 9.31 8.99
CA ASP A 93 -18.09 8.63 8.97
C ASP A 93 -18.13 7.44 7.98
N ASN A 94 -17.39 7.54 6.87
CA ASN A 94 -17.30 6.52 5.82
C ASN A 94 -16.22 5.45 6.07
N TRP A 95 -15.74 5.29 7.31
CA TRP A 95 -14.67 4.34 7.62
C TRP A 95 -15.03 2.89 7.28
N GLU A 96 -16.30 2.50 7.35
CA GLU A 96 -16.75 1.15 6.99
C GLU A 96 -16.58 0.87 5.49
N ASP A 97 -16.86 1.86 4.63
CA ASP A 97 -16.66 1.76 3.19
C ASP A 97 -15.17 1.59 2.89
N MET A 98 -14.29 2.31 3.59
CA MET A 98 -12.83 2.20 3.44
C MET A 98 -12.30 0.79 3.77
N LEU A 99 -13.01 -0.01 4.58
CA LEU A 99 -12.61 -1.41 4.83
C LEU A 99 -12.82 -2.30 3.60
N THR A 100 -13.79 -1.96 2.74
CA THR A 100 -14.16 -2.75 1.56
C THR A 100 -13.33 -2.41 0.32
N VAL A 101 -12.75 -1.20 0.29
CA VAL A 101 -12.09 -0.65 -0.91
C VAL A 101 -10.75 -1.32 -1.23
N GLU A 102 -10.00 -1.89 -0.28
CA GLU A 102 -8.67 -2.50 -0.60
C GLU A 102 -8.71 -3.99 -0.98
N ASN A 103 -9.88 -4.55 -1.30
CA ASN A 103 -9.93 -5.68 -2.25
C ASN A 103 -9.87 -5.21 -3.72
N LYS A 104 -9.75 -3.89 -3.96
CA LYS A 104 -9.23 -3.39 -5.22
C LYS A 104 -7.71 -3.28 -5.08
N GLU A 105 -7.04 -4.38 -5.38
CA GLU A 105 -5.79 -4.26 -6.13
C GLU A 105 -6.03 -3.27 -7.28
N VAL A 106 -5.04 -2.44 -7.55
CA VAL A 106 -4.99 -1.55 -8.71
C VAL A 106 -5.66 -2.21 -9.93
N LYS A 107 -6.84 -1.71 -10.31
CA LYS A 107 -7.48 -1.87 -11.63
C LYS A 107 -8.49 -0.73 -11.87
N GLU A 108 -7.98 0.46 -12.13
CA GLU A 108 -8.39 1.23 -13.31
C GLU A 108 -7.27 0.88 -14.30
N ASP A 109 -7.37 -0.07 -15.22
CA ASP A 109 -8.47 -0.51 -16.07
C ASP A 109 -8.40 -2.03 -16.33
N GLU A 110 -9.49 -2.59 -16.87
CA GLU A 110 -9.67 -3.97 -17.37
C GLU A 110 -9.79 -5.10 -16.31
N VAL A 111 -11.00 -5.21 -15.75
CA VAL A 111 -11.61 -6.52 -15.54
C VAL A 111 -11.87 -7.11 -16.93
N ILE A 112 -10.93 -7.90 -17.44
CA ILE A 112 -11.20 -8.77 -18.59
C ILE A 112 -12.17 -9.82 -18.07
N GLU A 113 -13.45 -9.73 -18.45
CA GLU A 113 -14.38 -10.85 -18.31
C GLU A 113 -13.80 -12.01 -19.14
N LEU A 114 -13.18 -12.97 -18.46
CA LEU A 114 -12.66 -14.14 -19.14
C LEU A 114 -13.85 -14.91 -19.72
N ASN A 115 -13.83 -15.18 -21.01
CA ASN A 115 -14.84 -16.05 -21.61
C ASN A 115 -14.67 -17.50 -21.09
N GLU A 116 -15.70 -18.34 -21.26
CA GLU A 116 -15.71 -19.72 -20.76
C GLU A 116 -14.48 -20.53 -21.23
N ASP A 117 -13.97 -20.23 -22.42
CA ASP A 117 -12.78 -20.87 -23.01
C ASP A 117 -11.48 -20.45 -22.31
N GLN A 118 -11.33 -19.18 -21.97
CA GLN A 118 -10.19 -18.65 -21.21
C GLN A 118 -10.17 -19.20 -19.78
N GLU A 119 -11.34 -19.36 -19.16
CA GLU A 119 -11.43 -19.94 -17.82
C GLU A 119 -11.08 -21.44 -17.82
N ALA A 120 -11.55 -22.19 -18.83
CA ALA A 120 -11.16 -23.57 -19.05
C ALA A 120 -9.65 -23.71 -19.31
N GLN A 121 -9.08 -22.80 -20.10
CA GLN A 121 -7.65 -22.78 -20.40
C GLN A 121 -6.80 -22.44 -19.17
N LYS A 122 -7.22 -21.44 -18.36
CA LYS A 122 -6.58 -21.11 -17.08
C LYS A 122 -6.57 -22.30 -16.14
N LYS A 123 -7.71 -22.98 -16.01
CA LYS A 123 -7.86 -24.20 -15.20
C LYS A 123 -6.98 -25.34 -15.69
N HIS A 124 -6.80 -25.47 -17.01
CA HIS A 124 -5.89 -26.44 -17.61
C HIS A 124 -4.41 -26.09 -17.33
N LEU A 125 -4.01 -24.83 -17.54
CA LEU A 125 -2.64 -24.35 -17.31
C LEU A 125 -2.22 -24.44 -15.84
N MET A 126 -3.17 -24.25 -14.91
CA MET A 126 -2.93 -24.42 -13.48
C MET A 126 -2.48 -25.84 -13.09
N LYS A 127 -2.76 -26.87 -13.92
CA LYS A 127 -2.32 -28.25 -13.65
C LYS A 127 -0.83 -28.49 -13.87
N TYR A 128 -0.17 -27.66 -14.69
CA TYR A 128 1.27 -27.79 -14.96
C TYR A 128 2.12 -27.21 -13.84
N LYS A 129 3.36 -27.70 -13.70
CA LYS A 129 4.34 -27.06 -12.82
C LYS A 129 4.81 -25.74 -13.42
N PHE A 130 5.28 -24.82 -12.58
CA PHE A 130 5.70 -23.50 -13.06
C PHE A 130 6.91 -23.58 -13.99
N SER A 131 7.83 -24.52 -13.77
CA SER A 131 8.96 -24.79 -14.66
C SER A 131 8.51 -25.24 -16.05
N GLU A 132 7.52 -26.13 -16.12
CA GLU A 132 6.97 -26.65 -17.39
C GLU A 132 6.26 -25.54 -18.18
N LEU A 133 5.59 -24.60 -17.48
CA LEU A 133 4.96 -23.46 -18.12
C LEU A 133 5.99 -22.50 -18.74
N ARG A 134 7.13 -22.27 -18.08
CA ARG A 134 8.21 -21.43 -18.62
C ARG A 134 8.90 -22.06 -19.81
N GLU A 135 9.03 -23.39 -19.81
CA GLU A 135 9.59 -24.14 -20.94
C GLU A 135 8.66 -24.13 -22.15
N LYS A 136 7.34 -24.28 -21.92
CA LYS A 136 6.33 -24.23 -22.99
C LYS A 136 6.06 -22.83 -23.55
N TYR A 137 6.26 -21.79 -22.74
CA TYR A 137 5.99 -20.41 -23.09
C TYR A 137 7.22 -19.54 -22.80
N PRO A 138 8.34 -19.73 -23.52
CA PRO A 138 9.59 -19.00 -23.29
C PRO A 138 9.48 -17.52 -23.66
N ASP A 139 8.55 -17.17 -24.56
CA ASP A 139 8.34 -15.80 -25.03
C ASP A 139 7.57 -14.93 -24.02
N VAL A 140 6.90 -15.55 -23.05
CA VAL A 140 6.20 -14.83 -21.97
C VAL A 140 7.22 -14.46 -20.90
N LYS A 141 7.49 -13.16 -20.72
CA LYS A 141 8.43 -12.69 -19.70
C LYS A 141 7.85 -12.86 -18.29
N ALA A 142 8.47 -13.74 -17.50
CA ALA A 142 8.20 -13.82 -16.06
C ALA A 142 8.81 -12.62 -15.34
N GLU A 143 8.04 -11.97 -14.48
CA GLU A 143 8.57 -10.94 -13.59
C GLU A 143 9.44 -11.52 -12.50
N PHE A 144 10.46 -10.76 -12.10
CA PHE A 144 11.30 -11.11 -10.95
C PHE A 144 10.44 -11.12 -9.68
N GLY A 145 10.28 -12.29 -9.05
CA GLY A 145 9.38 -12.46 -7.92
C GLY A 145 7.89 -12.65 -8.29
N GLY A 146 7.56 -12.77 -9.58
CA GLY A 146 6.18 -12.97 -10.05
C GLY A 146 5.60 -14.35 -9.67
N SER A 147 4.28 -14.39 -9.44
CA SER A 147 3.57 -15.62 -9.08
C SER A 147 3.24 -16.49 -10.30
N LYS A 148 2.96 -17.78 -10.07
CA LYS A 148 2.49 -18.69 -11.14
C LYS A 148 1.17 -18.21 -11.76
N SER A 149 0.28 -17.62 -10.96
CA SER A 149 -1.01 -17.13 -11.45
C SER A 149 -0.83 -15.96 -12.42
N SER A 150 -0.03 -14.96 -12.03
CA SER A 150 0.21 -13.79 -12.89
C SER A 150 0.93 -14.15 -14.19
N PHE A 151 1.74 -15.21 -14.19
CA PHE A 151 2.33 -15.74 -15.41
C PHE A 151 1.29 -16.42 -16.32
N ILE A 152 0.37 -17.20 -15.76
CA ILE A 152 -0.72 -17.84 -16.53
C ILE A 152 -1.65 -16.80 -17.14
N ASP A 153 -1.99 -15.75 -16.40
CA ASP A 153 -2.83 -14.68 -16.91
C ASP A 153 -2.20 -14.03 -18.14
N ARG A 154 -0.87 -13.82 -18.15
CA ARG A 154 -0.15 -13.31 -19.33
C ARG A 154 -0.11 -14.26 -20.52
N ILE A 155 0.01 -15.56 -20.29
CA ILE A 155 -0.06 -16.56 -21.38
C ILE A 155 -1.41 -16.45 -22.10
N ILE A 156 -2.49 -16.26 -21.33
CA ILE A 156 -3.84 -16.17 -21.88
C ILE A 156 -4.02 -14.84 -22.61
N THR A 157 -3.59 -13.72 -22.04
CA THR A 157 -3.69 -12.39 -22.68
C THR A 157 -2.85 -12.28 -23.96
N GLN A 158 -1.64 -12.84 -24.01
CA GLN A 158 -0.78 -12.75 -25.22
C GLN A 158 -1.26 -13.63 -26.39
N LYS A 159 -2.11 -14.63 -26.14
CA LYS A 159 -2.64 -15.48 -27.22
C LYS A 159 -3.71 -14.80 -28.07
N GLU A 160 -4.32 -13.72 -27.60
CA GLU A 160 -5.33 -12.99 -28.39
C GLU A 160 -4.69 -12.10 -29.46
N ASP A 161 -3.50 -11.54 -29.22
CA ASP A 161 -2.81 -10.66 -30.18
C ASP A 161 -2.22 -11.39 -31.42
N THR A 162 -2.34 -12.73 -31.50
CA THR A 162 -1.76 -13.54 -32.58
C THR A 162 -2.80 -14.17 -33.52
N ASN A 163 -4.09 -13.86 -33.34
CA ASN A 163 -5.18 -14.38 -34.19
C ASN A 163 -5.92 -13.23 -34.92
N ASP A 164 -5.16 -12.39 -35.64
CA ASP A 164 -5.69 -11.51 -36.69
C ASP A 164 -4.88 -11.73 -37.99
#